data_AF-A0A660S255-F1
#
_entry.id   AF-A0A660S255-F1
#
_cell.length_a   1.000
_cell.length_b   1.000
_cell.length_c   1.000
_cell.angle_alpha   90.00
_cell.angle_beta   90.00
_cell.angle_gamma   90.00
#
_symmetry.space_group_name_H-M   'P 1'
#
loop_
_entity.id
_entity.type
_entity.pdbx_description
1 polymer ?
#
loop_
_entity_poly.entity_id
_entity_poly.type
_entity_poly.pdbx_seq_one_letter_code
_entity_poly.pdbx_strand_id
1 'polypeptide(L)'
;MSEYNLKEDLIKIELAIKKDNLDLALEFYKKINQNWEEYKKNINKEEVIDVLKLSEFIEKLLIEKRKKFADRKKLLQIRKVYSKF
;
A
#
# COMPACT_ATOMS: atom_id res chain seq x y z
N MET A 1 7.53 -27.07 -0.88
CA MET A 1 6.48 -26.17 -0.35
C MET A 1 6.70 -24.85 -1.07
N SER A 2 5.72 -24.29 -1.78
CA SER A 2 5.92 -22.99 -2.44
C SER A 2 6.11 -21.92 -1.37
N GLU A 3 7.35 -21.50 -1.16
CA GLU A 3 7.81 -20.62 -0.07
C GLU A 3 7.31 -19.17 -0.17
N TYR A 4 6.62 -18.81 -1.26
CA TYR A 4 6.24 -17.44 -1.54
C TYR A 4 4.83 -17.37 -2.10
N ASN A 5 3.89 -16.87 -1.28
CA ASN A 5 2.49 -16.71 -1.65
C ASN A 5 2.16 -15.22 -1.79
N LEU A 6 2.03 -14.75 -3.04
CA LEU A 6 1.85 -13.32 -3.36
C LEU A 6 0.59 -12.75 -2.68
N LYS A 7 -0.45 -13.58 -2.54
CA LYS A 7 -1.72 -13.21 -1.91
C LYS A 7 -1.54 -12.85 -0.43
N GLU A 8 -0.74 -13.61 0.31
CA GLU A 8 -0.48 -13.33 1.72
C GLU A 8 0.34 -12.06 1.91
N ASP A 9 1.33 -11.82 1.06
CA ASP A 9 2.17 -10.63 1.17
C ASP A 9 1.41 -9.36 0.77
N LEU A 10 0.47 -9.44 -0.18
CA LEU A 10 -0.47 -8.35 -0.47
C LEU A 10 -1.43 -8.08 0.70
N ILE A 11 -1.90 -9.11 1.39
CA ILE A 11 -2.72 -8.95 2.61
C ILE A 11 -1.91 -8.29 3.73
N LYS A 12 -0.61 -8.63 3.88
CA LYS A 12 0.28 -7.96 4.85
C LYS A 12 0.46 -6.48 4.52
N ILE A 13 0.57 -6.12 3.23
CA ILE A 13 0.59 -4.72 2.79
C ILE A 13 -0.72 -4.02 3.14
N GLU A 14 -1.87 -4.64 2.85
CA GLU A 14 -3.19 -4.08 3.19
C GLU A 14 -3.33 -3.81 4.69
N LEU A 15 -2.92 -4.78 5.52
CA LEU A 15 -2.93 -4.66 6.99
C LEU A 15 -2.00 -3.54 7.47
N ALA A 16 -0.79 -3.44 6.92
CA ALA A 16 0.16 -2.38 7.25
C ALA A 16 -0.39 -0.99 6.89
N ILE A 17 -1.01 -0.85 5.72
CA ILE A 17 -1.66 0.38 5.29
C ILE A 17 -2.84 0.73 6.19
N LYS A 18 -3.69 -0.24 6.57
CA LYS A 18 -4.80 -0.02 7.52
C LYS A 18 -4.32 0.44 8.89
N LYS A 19 -3.20 -0.10 9.38
CA LYS A 19 -2.58 0.30 10.65
C LYS A 19 -1.78 1.61 10.59
N ASP A 20 -1.82 2.34 9.47
CA ASP A 20 -1.05 3.57 9.24
C ASP A 20 0.47 3.40 9.31
N ASN A 21 0.94 2.17 9.16
CA ASN A 21 2.36 1.83 9.24
C ASN A 21 2.94 1.72 7.84
N LEU A 22 3.17 2.88 7.22
CA LEU A 22 3.57 3.01 5.82
C LEU A 22 4.98 2.48 5.56
N ASP A 23 5.89 2.58 6.53
CA ASP A 23 7.25 2.04 6.43
C ASP A 23 7.24 0.52 6.26
N LEU A 24 6.44 -0.18 7.07
CA LEU A 24 6.24 -1.62 6.96
C LEU A 24 5.61 -2.03 5.62
N ALA A 25 4.62 -1.27 5.14
CA ALA A 25 4.02 -1.51 3.83
C ALA A 25 5.05 -1.41 2.70
N LEU A 26 5.99 -0.44 2.81
CA LEU A 26 7.04 -0.22 1.83
C LEU A 26 8.11 -1.31 1.87
N GLU A 27 8.45 -1.82 3.04
CA GLU A 27 9.33 -3.00 3.17
C GLU A 27 8.72 -4.25 2.53
N PHE A 28 7.44 -4.52 2.77
CA PHE A 28 6.75 -5.64 2.13
C PHE A 28 6.71 -5.47 0.62
N TYR A 29 6.42 -4.26 0.11
CA TYR A 29 6.47 -4.00 -1.32
C TYR A 29 7.87 -4.24 -1.92
N LYS A 30 8.93 -3.80 -1.23
CA LYS A 30 10.32 -4.04 -1.67
C LYS A 30 10.64 -5.54 -1.72
N LYS A 31 10.22 -6.30 -0.72
CA LYS A 31 10.39 -7.77 -0.68
C LYS A 31 9.66 -8.44 -1.84
N ILE A 32 8.42 -8.04 -2.12
CA ILE A 32 7.66 -8.55 -3.27
C ILE A 32 8.39 -8.24 -4.58
N ASN A 33 8.90 -7.02 -4.73
CA ASN A 33 9.57 -6.59 -5.96
C ASN A 33 10.91 -7.34 -6.17
N GLN A 34 11.65 -7.61 -5.10
CA GLN A 34 12.88 -8.41 -5.16
C GLN A 34 12.63 -9.87 -5.55
N ASN A 35 11.52 -10.45 -5.10
CA ASN A 35 11.18 -11.85 -5.36
C ASN A 35 10.16 -12.02 -6.50
N TRP A 36 9.94 -10.98 -7.31
CA TRP A 36 8.89 -10.95 -8.36
C TRP A 36 9.01 -12.09 -9.38
N GLU A 37 10.24 -12.51 -9.70
CA GLU A 37 10.49 -13.61 -10.64
C GLU A 37 9.99 -14.97 -10.12
N GLU A 38 10.04 -15.20 -8.81
CA GLU A 38 9.53 -16.42 -8.19
C GLU A 38 8.02 -16.41 -8.10
N TYR A 39 7.43 -15.25 -7.81
CA TYR A 39 5.97 -15.07 -7.83
C TYR A 39 5.39 -15.29 -9.22
N LYS A 40 6.04 -14.78 -10.27
CA LYS A 40 5.59 -14.95 -11.66
C LYS A 40 5.54 -16.42 -12.08
N LYS A 41 6.43 -17.27 -11.54
CA LYS A 41 6.47 -18.72 -11.82
C LYS A 41 5.36 -19.50 -11.11
N ASN A 42 4.89 -19.01 -9.96
CA ASN A 42 3.87 -19.66 -9.13
C ASN A 42 2.45 -19.12 -9.30
N ILE A 43 2.27 -18.05 -10.10
CA ILE A 43 0.95 -17.43 -10.31
C ILE A 43 0.04 -18.38 -11.10
N ASN A 44 -1.06 -18.79 -10.46
CA ASN A 44 -2.15 -19.50 -11.13
C ASN A 44 -3.16 -18.48 -11.68
N LYS A 45 -3.75 -18.73 -12.86
CA LYS A 45 -4.61 -17.76 -13.56
C LYS A 45 -5.82 -17.28 -12.74
N GLU A 46 -6.36 -18.13 -11.88
CA GLU A 46 -7.48 -17.78 -10.98
C GLU A 46 -7.07 -16.81 -9.87
N GLU A 47 -5.83 -16.91 -9.37
CA GLU A 47 -5.32 -16.05 -8.29
C GLU A 47 -4.94 -14.65 -8.78
N VAL A 48 -4.67 -14.50 -10.08
CA VAL A 48 -4.33 -13.21 -10.69
C VAL A 48 -5.46 -12.20 -10.49
N ILE A 49 -6.72 -12.61 -10.64
CA ILE A 49 -7.87 -11.72 -10.53
C ILE A 49 -8.02 -11.20 -9.09
N ASP A 50 -7.84 -12.08 -8.10
CA ASP A 50 -7.88 -11.72 -6.68
C ASP A 50 -6.74 -10.76 -6.32
N VAL A 51 -5.53 -11.03 -6.82
CA VAL A 51 -4.34 -10.19 -6.65
C VAL A 51 -4.57 -8.80 -7.27
N LEU A 52 -5.15 -8.74 -8.46
CA LEU A 52 -5.46 -7.48 -9.15
C LEU A 52 -6.45 -6.64 -8.36
N LYS A 53 -7.53 -7.27 -7.86
CA LYS A 53 -8.51 -6.60 -6.99
C LYS A 53 -7.88 -6.07 -5.70
N LEU A 54 -6.99 -6.84 -5.07
CA LEU A 54 -6.25 -6.40 -3.88
C LEU A 54 -5.34 -5.21 -4.19
N SER A 55 -4.64 -5.24 -5.32
CA SER A 55 -3.81 -4.12 -5.77
C SER A 55 -4.63 -2.85 -6.00
N GLU A 56 -5.76 -2.95 -6.71
CA GLU A 56 -6.66 -1.81 -6.92
C GLU A 56 -7.22 -1.24 -5.60
N PHE A 57 -7.51 -2.13 -4.64
CA PHE A 57 -7.99 -1.71 -3.32
C PHE A 57 -6.90 -0.96 -2.52
N ILE A 58 -5.67 -1.47 -2.54
CA ILE A 58 -4.51 -0.82 -1.93
C ILE A 58 -4.28 0.57 -2.57
N GLU A 59 -4.40 0.67 -3.89
CA GLU A 59 -4.26 1.94 -4.60
C GLU A 59 -5.30 2.97 -4.15
N LYS A 60 -6.58 2.56 -4.06
CA LYS A 60 -7.65 3.43 -3.54
C LYS A 60 -7.37 3.92 -2.12
N LEU A 61 -6.92 3.03 -1.23
CA LEU A 61 -6.56 3.39 0.15
C LEU A 61 -5.42 4.42 0.20
N LEU A 62 -4.39 4.25 -0.65
CA LEU A 62 -3.27 5.18 -0.72
C LEU A 62 -3.71 6.55 -1.26
N ILE A 63 -4.60 6.60 -2.25
CA ILE A 63 -5.16 7.84 -2.79
C ILE A 63 -5.97 8.59 -1.72
N GLU A 64 -6.82 7.89 -0.98
CA GLU A 64 -7.59 8.48 0.12
C GLU A 64 -6.69 9.05 1.22
N LYS A 65 -5.65 8.31 1.62
CA LYS A 65 -4.67 8.80 2.60
C LYS A 65 -3.93 10.02 2.08
N ARG A 66 -3.47 10.00 0.83
CA ARG A 66 -2.79 11.14 0.21
C ARG A 66 -3.67 12.39 0.20
N LYS A 67 -4.96 12.25 -0.10
CA LYS A 67 -5.93 13.37 -0.05
C LYS A 67 -6.07 13.94 1.36
N LYS A 68 -6.24 13.07 2.38
CA LYS A 68 -6.27 13.49 3.80
C LYS A 68 -5.00 14.21 4.24
N PHE A 69 -3.82 13.73 3.81
CA PHE A 69 -2.55 14.41 4.10
C PHE A 69 -2.46 15.78 3.43
N ALA A 70 -2.89 15.90 2.17
CA ALA A 70 -2.91 17.18 1.46
C ALA A 70 -3.84 18.20 2.13
N ASP A 71 -5.03 17.78 2.56
CA ASP A 71 -5.99 18.63 3.24
C ASP A 71 -5.47 19.10 4.61
N ARG A 72 -4.86 18.20 5.40
CA ARG A 72 -4.19 18.56 6.66
C ARG A 72 -3.05 19.55 6.44
N LYS A 73 -2.24 19.37 5.38
CA LYS A 73 -1.14 20.29 5.04
C LYS A 73 -1.65 21.68 4.69
N LYS A 74 -2.74 21.79 3.92
CA LYS A 74 -3.40 23.07 3.62
C LYS A 74 -3.91 23.75 4.89
N LEU A 75 -4.60 23.02 5.77
CA LEU A 75 -5.06 23.56 7.07
C LEU A 75 -3.91 24.07 7.94
N LEU A 76 -2.80 23.32 8.01
CA LEU A 76 -1.59 23.74 8.74
C LEU A 76 -0.97 25.01 8.15
N GLN A 77 -0.91 25.13 6.83
CA GLN A 77 -0.42 26.34 6.17
C GLN A 77 -1.32 27.55 6.48
N ILE A 78 -2.64 27.38 6.39
CA ILE A 78 -3.60 28.43 6.72
C ILE A 78 -3.44 28.87 8.19
N ARG A 79 -3.37 27.92 9.14
CA ARG A 79 -3.14 28.25 10.56
C ARG A 79 -1.83 28.99 10.81
N LYS A 80 -0.74 28.63 10.10
CA LYS A 80 0.55 29.34 10.21
C LYS A 80 0.46 30.78 9.72
N VAL A 81 -0.36 31.06 8.71
CA VAL A 81 -0.58 32.42 8.20
C VAL A 81 -1.35 33.24 9.23
N TYR A 82 -2.43 32.70 9.80
CA TYR A 82 -3.25 33.42 10.79
C TYR A 82 -2.57 33.60 12.15
N SER A 83 -1.67 32.71 12.57
CA SER A 83 -0.92 32.84 13.84
C SER A 83 0.21 33.88 13.80
N LYS A 84 0.52 34.44 12.62
CA LYS A 84 1.51 35.51 12.47
C LYS A 84 0.90 36.93 12.50
N PHE A 85 -0.43 37.02 12.59
CA PHE A 85 -1.18 38.24 12.90
C PHE A 85 -1.58 38.21 14.38
#